data_AF-A0A2Z4V002-F1
#
_entry.id   AF-A0A2Z4V002-F1
#
_cell.length_a   1.000
_cell.length_b   1.000
_cell.length_c   1.000
_cell.angle_alpha   90.00
_cell.angle_beta   90.00
_cell.angle_gamma   90.00
#
_symmetry.space_group_name_H-M   'P 1'
#
loop_
_entity.id
_entity.type
_entity.pdbx_description
1 polymer ?
#
loop_
_entity_poly.entity_id
_entity_poly.type
_entity_poly.pdbx_seq_one_letter_code
_entity_poly.pdbx_strand_id
1 'polypeptide(L)'
;MAVDHLRTRHGDITDAPAAQAAEAERNRELAELFVELRPHLSTLIVHASAGVRAMPPARHHARWHLLISDLAHAADQAVRILDEHPDGQDTTSRDALLWPYMQTWGEHDVLLRDLALQPAHPPEPNPGLGTEEQEAWTAWARSARSRGLLQPQESRYDAAGRQLTLAFVPHPVDDEEEMVVILAGDIDGPEMSVLGRYDTDDEAIRHLPPAVPPGVLYPNGPPPDSASPPGVPLEQLIRDVIDAQHSASVAEAISYVTDLPPHAPAGHIAQLTVFLDTCAAWATAMDTRAGQEISVRLRMLSAQTTHLIQDLAQIGEQLEDAVAVLPPHRTPAPHHLPVPRPPAVGTTPVVPTPPVSAASAPRR
;
A
#
# COMPACT_ATOMS: atom_id res chain seq x y z
N MET A 1 -1.35 32.54 -7.08
CA MET A 1 -1.66 32.46 -5.63
C MET A 1 -3.18 32.54 -5.46
N ALA A 2 -3.87 31.39 -5.37
CA ALA A 2 -5.24 31.23 -4.84
C ALA A 2 -5.73 29.76 -4.93
N VAL A 3 -4.83 28.77 -4.86
CA VAL A 3 -5.20 27.33 -4.91
C VAL A 3 -5.08 26.68 -3.53
N ASP A 4 -4.58 27.42 -2.54
CA ASP A 4 -4.18 26.90 -1.22
C ASP A 4 -5.33 26.78 -0.21
N HIS A 5 -6.54 27.22 -0.58
CA HIS A 5 -7.73 27.16 0.28
C HIS A 5 -8.77 26.13 -0.15
N LEU A 6 -8.51 25.39 -1.24
CA LEU A 6 -9.47 24.43 -1.82
C LEU A 6 -9.03 22.96 -1.72
N ARG A 7 -7.93 22.68 -1.00
CA ARG A 7 -7.41 21.32 -0.78
C ARG A 7 -7.45 20.99 0.70
N THR A 8 -7.98 19.82 1.06
CA THR A 8 -7.62 19.21 2.34
C THR A 8 -6.19 18.67 2.25
N ARG A 9 -5.59 18.38 3.40
CA ARG A 9 -4.20 17.90 3.57
C ARG A 9 -3.86 16.62 2.76
N HIS A 10 -4.85 15.98 2.12
CA HIS A 10 -4.74 14.73 1.37
C HIS A 10 -5.22 14.85 -0.09
N GLY A 11 -5.45 16.07 -0.61
CA GLY A 11 -5.63 16.31 -2.05
C GLY A 11 -7.04 16.17 -2.62
N ASP A 12 -8.06 15.97 -1.79
CA ASP A 12 -9.44 15.76 -2.26
C ASP A 12 -10.16 17.09 -2.57
N ILE A 13 -10.89 17.11 -3.69
CA ILE A 13 -11.64 18.29 -4.18
C ILE A 13 -13.11 18.12 -3.81
N THR A 14 -13.59 18.84 -2.78
CA THR A 14 -14.99 18.79 -2.31
C THR A 14 -15.96 19.64 -3.15
N ASP A 15 -15.48 20.27 -4.20
CA ASP A 15 -16.24 21.12 -5.12
C ASP A 15 -16.40 20.38 -6.46
N ALA A 16 -17.59 19.80 -6.71
CA ALA A 16 -17.88 19.03 -7.93
C ALA A 16 -17.53 19.78 -9.24
N PRO A 17 -17.78 21.10 -9.36
CA PRO A 17 -17.24 21.94 -10.43
C PRO A 17 -15.71 21.90 -10.59
N ALA A 18 -14.96 21.92 -9.49
CA ALA A 18 -13.50 21.86 -9.52
C ALA A 18 -12.99 20.44 -9.83
N ALA A 19 -13.71 19.39 -9.42
CA ALA A 19 -13.43 18.02 -9.80
C ALA A 19 -13.63 17.81 -11.31
N GLN A 20 -14.75 18.29 -11.86
CA GLN A 20 -15.01 18.27 -13.30
C GLN A 20 -13.97 19.08 -14.10
N ALA A 21 -13.54 20.23 -13.57
CA ALA A 21 -12.48 21.02 -14.19
C ALA A 21 -11.13 20.30 -14.17
N ALA A 22 -10.78 19.61 -13.08
CA ALA A 22 -9.56 18.82 -12.97
C ALA A 22 -9.58 17.59 -13.88
N GLU A 23 -10.74 16.92 -14.00
CA GLU A 23 -10.95 15.84 -14.96
C GLU A 23 -10.77 16.34 -16.39
N ALA A 24 -11.42 17.45 -16.76
CA ALA A 24 -11.27 18.04 -18.09
C ALA A 24 -9.83 18.47 -18.39
N GLU A 25 -9.10 18.97 -17.40
CA GLU A 25 -7.67 19.29 -17.51
C GLU A 25 -6.83 18.05 -17.80
N ARG A 26 -6.96 17.02 -16.97
CA ARG A 26 -6.26 15.74 -17.14
C ARG A 26 -6.55 15.12 -18.50
N ASN A 27 -7.80 15.15 -18.94
CA ASN A 27 -8.21 14.58 -20.22
C ASN A 27 -7.53 15.31 -21.39
N ARG A 28 -7.38 16.63 -21.29
CA ARG A 28 -6.69 17.44 -22.30
C ARG A 28 -5.19 17.18 -22.31
N GLU A 29 -4.54 17.16 -21.14
CA GLU A 29 -3.11 16.84 -21.04
C GLU A 29 -2.78 15.47 -21.65
N LEU A 30 -3.62 14.46 -21.37
CA LEU A 30 -3.46 13.12 -21.96
C LEU A 30 -3.69 13.12 -23.47
N ALA A 31 -4.66 13.89 -23.98
CA ALA A 31 -4.89 14.02 -25.41
C ALA A 31 -3.71 14.69 -26.13
N GLU A 32 -3.13 15.74 -25.54
CA GLU A 32 -1.94 16.42 -26.07
C GLU A 32 -0.73 15.48 -26.12
N LEU A 33 -0.45 14.76 -25.03
CA LEU A 33 0.60 13.73 -24.98
C LEU A 33 0.39 12.63 -26.04
N PHE A 34 -0.85 12.21 -26.26
CA PHE A 34 -1.17 11.21 -27.27
C PHE A 34 -0.91 11.70 -28.70
N VAL A 35 -1.22 12.97 -29.00
CA VAL A 35 -0.90 13.59 -30.30
C VAL A 35 0.60 13.58 -30.56
N GLU A 36 1.42 13.85 -29.54
CA GLU A 36 2.88 13.78 -29.64
C GLU A 36 3.37 12.33 -29.85
N LEU A 37 2.75 11.36 -29.19
CA LEU A 37 3.09 9.95 -29.31
C LEU A 37 2.63 9.32 -30.63
N ARG A 38 1.60 9.87 -31.28
CA ARG A 38 0.96 9.34 -32.50
C ARG A 38 1.93 8.84 -33.57
N PRO A 39 3.01 9.56 -33.94
CA PRO A 39 3.96 9.10 -34.97
C PRO A 39 4.75 7.85 -34.56
N HIS A 40 4.81 7.54 -33.26
CA HIS A 40 5.65 6.50 -32.68
C HIS A 40 4.85 5.27 -32.21
N LEU A 41 3.52 5.35 -32.11
CA LEU A 41 2.67 4.29 -31.56
C LEU A 41 2.86 2.94 -32.26
N SER A 42 2.84 2.92 -33.60
CA SER A 42 3.00 1.68 -34.37
C SER A 42 4.36 1.02 -34.13
N THR A 43 5.42 1.82 -34.12
CA THR A 43 6.79 1.38 -33.83
C THR A 43 6.87 0.79 -32.42
N LEU A 44 6.33 1.50 -31.41
CA LEU A 44 6.33 1.04 -30.03
C LEU A 44 5.56 -0.28 -29.85
N ILE A 45 4.37 -0.42 -30.43
CA ILE A 45 3.57 -1.67 -30.39
C ILE A 45 4.32 -2.84 -31.05
N VAL A 46 4.96 -2.59 -32.19
CA VAL A 46 5.75 -3.61 -32.90
C VAL A 46 6.96 -4.04 -32.08
N HIS A 47 7.68 -3.10 -31.47
CA HIS A 47 8.83 -3.39 -30.62
C HIS A 47 8.43 -4.13 -29.35
N ALA A 48 7.36 -3.72 -28.66
CA ALA A 48 6.84 -4.45 -27.51
C ALA A 48 6.44 -5.89 -27.88
N SER A 49 5.73 -6.06 -29.00
CA SER A 49 5.35 -7.39 -29.53
C SER A 49 6.56 -8.24 -29.91
N ALA A 50 7.63 -7.63 -30.42
CA ALA A 50 8.88 -8.31 -30.72
C ALA A 50 9.63 -8.70 -29.45
N GLY A 51 9.67 -7.83 -28.44
CA GLY A 51 10.23 -8.09 -27.12
C GLY A 51 9.59 -9.31 -26.47
N VAL A 52 8.25 -9.37 -26.39
CA VAL A 52 7.54 -10.54 -25.82
C VAL A 52 7.84 -11.84 -26.58
N ARG A 53 7.97 -11.79 -27.90
CA ARG A 53 8.30 -12.97 -28.72
C ARG A 53 9.75 -13.42 -28.58
N ALA A 54 10.66 -12.52 -28.22
CA ALA A 54 12.07 -12.84 -28.00
C ALA A 54 12.33 -13.46 -26.62
N MET A 55 11.44 -13.23 -25.65
CA MET A 55 11.58 -13.76 -24.30
C MET A 55 11.27 -15.28 -24.21
N PRO A 56 11.89 -16.01 -23.27
CA PRO A 56 11.53 -17.40 -22.98
C PRO A 56 10.04 -17.53 -22.62
N PRO A 57 9.37 -18.64 -22.97
CA PRO A 57 7.94 -18.79 -22.69
C PRO A 57 7.62 -18.65 -21.19
N ALA A 58 6.79 -17.67 -20.84
CA ALA A 58 6.32 -17.45 -19.47
C ALA A 58 4.80 -17.37 -19.37
N ARG A 59 4.25 -17.64 -18.18
CA ARG A 59 2.79 -17.72 -17.92
C ARG A 59 2.04 -16.42 -18.25
N HIS A 60 2.72 -15.28 -18.14
CA HIS A 60 2.12 -13.94 -18.30
C HIS A 60 2.13 -13.44 -19.76
N HIS A 61 2.85 -14.09 -20.68
CA HIS A 61 2.97 -13.64 -22.08
C HIS A 61 1.62 -13.56 -22.81
N ALA A 62 0.72 -14.52 -22.57
CA ALA A 62 -0.60 -14.52 -23.20
C ALA A 62 -1.40 -13.27 -22.83
N ARG A 63 -1.32 -12.82 -21.57
CA ARG A 63 -1.99 -11.59 -21.11
C ARG A 63 -1.33 -10.35 -21.67
N TRP A 64 -0.01 -10.29 -21.73
CA TRP A 64 0.70 -9.16 -22.35
C TRP A 64 0.38 -9.03 -23.84
N HIS A 65 0.31 -10.14 -24.59
CA HIS A 65 -0.11 -10.09 -25.99
C HIS A 65 -1.54 -9.56 -26.15
N LEU A 66 -2.45 -9.95 -25.27
CA LEU A 66 -3.82 -9.44 -25.25
C LEU A 66 -3.84 -7.93 -24.98
N LEU A 67 -3.09 -7.47 -23.98
CA LEU A 67 -2.98 -6.05 -23.63
C LEU A 67 -2.33 -5.22 -24.73
N ILE A 68 -1.25 -5.70 -25.37
CA ILE A 68 -0.63 -5.01 -26.50
C ILE A 68 -1.62 -4.91 -27.67
N SER A 69 -2.43 -5.95 -27.90
CA SER A 69 -3.48 -5.92 -28.94
C SER A 69 -4.60 -4.94 -28.60
N ASP A 70 -4.99 -4.86 -27.33
CA ASP A 70 -5.97 -3.89 -26.83
C ASP A 70 -5.47 -2.44 -26.96
N LEU A 71 -4.21 -2.18 -26.61
CA LEU A 71 -3.56 -0.89 -26.81
C LEU A 71 -3.47 -0.51 -28.29
N ALA A 72 -3.15 -1.46 -29.16
CA ALA A 72 -3.16 -1.25 -30.60
C ALA A 72 -4.56 -0.86 -31.10
N HIS A 73 -5.59 -1.58 -30.64
CA HIS A 73 -6.98 -1.23 -30.94
C HIS A 73 -7.33 0.18 -30.43
N ALA A 74 -7.00 0.49 -29.18
CA ALA A 74 -7.26 1.79 -28.58
C ALA A 74 -6.55 2.93 -29.34
N ALA A 75 -5.31 2.72 -29.81
CA ALA A 75 -4.60 3.69 -30.64
C ALA A 75 -5.30 3.93 -31.98
N ASP A 76 -5.69 2.87 -32.68
CA ASP A 76 -6.41 2.96 -33.95
C ASP A 76 -7.75 3.71 -33.78
N GLN A 77 -8.48 3.43 -32.70
CA GLN A 77 -9.73 4.12 -32.37
C GLN A 77 -9.51 5.60 -32.08
N ALA A 78 -8.51 5.94 -31.27
CA ALA A 78 -8.18 7.32 -30.94
C ALA A 78 -7.74 8.12 -32.18
N VAL A 79 -6.89 7.54 -33.04
CA VAL A 79 -6.48 8.17 -34.30
C VAL A 79 -7.68 8.40 -35.20
N ARG A 80 -8.58 7.42 -35.33
CA ARG A 80 -9.81 7.57 -36.11
C ARG A 80 -10.69 8.71 -35.59
N ILE A 81 -10.90 8.80 -34.28
CA ILE A 81 -11.71 9.88 -33.67
C ILE A 81 -11.08 11.25 -33.94
N LEU A 82 -9.75 11.36 -33.79
CA LEU A 82 -9.01 12.60 -34.07
C LEU A 82 -9.10 13.00 -35.55
N ASP A 83 -9.04 12.04 -36.47
CA ASP A 83 -9.13 12.30 -37.91
C ASP A 83 -10.58 12.65 -38.34
N GLU A 84 -11.60 12.07 -37.70
CA GLU A 84 -13.03 12.35 -37.96
C GLU A 84 -13.51 13.68 -37.34
N HIS A 85 -12.88 14.14 -36.25
CA HIS A 85 -13.25 15.33 -35.49
C HIS A 85 -12.04 16.28 -35.31
N PRO A 86 -11.55 16.91 -36.40
CA PRO A 86 -10.42 17.84 -36.34
C PRO A 86 -10.74 19.09 -35.49
N ASP A 87 -9.69 19.73 -34.95
CA ASP A 87 -9.81 20.88 -34.06
C ASP A 87 -10.68 22.00 -34.65
N GLY A 88 -11.75 22.38 -33.94
CA GLY A 88 -12.59 23.53 -34.29
C GLY A 88 -14.09 23.38 -34.07
N GLN A 89 -14.60 22.15 -33.88
CA GLN A 89 -16.01 21.90 -33.56
C GLN A 89 -16.15 20.87 -32.43
N ASP A 90 -16.85 21.27 -31.37
CA ASP A 90 -17.27 20.41 -30.24
C ASP A 90 -16.14 19.57 -29.60
N THR A 91 -15.11 20.26 -29.11
CA THR A 91 -13.97 19.65 -28.40
C THR A 91 -14.42 18.80 -27.22
N THR A 92 -15.46 19.23 -26.48
CA THR A 92 -16.00 18.48 -25.33
C THR A 92 -16.56 17.12 -25.73
N SER A 93 -17.31 17.03 -26.82
CA SER A 93 -17.85 15.75 -27.31
C SER A 93 -16.74 14.84 -27.83
N ARG A 94 -15.74 15.39 -28.54
CA ARG A 94 -14.57 14.65 -28.97
C ARG A 94 -13.75 14.10 -27.80
N ASP A 95 -13.48 14.92 -26.79
CA ASP A 95 -12.71 14.54 -25.62
C ASP A 95 -13.43 13.43 -24.83
N ALA A 96 -14.76 13.49 -24.74
CA ALA A 96 -15.57 12.42 -24.15
C ALA A 96 -15.49 11.09 -24.93
N LEU A 97 -15.41 11.14 -26.27
CA LEU A 97 -15.24 9.95 -27.11
C LEU A 97 -13.81 9.38 -27.05
N LEU A 98 -12.79 10.24 -26.91
CA LEU A 98 -11.39 9.84 -26.78
C LEU A 98 -11.09 9.25 -25.40
N TRP A 99 -11.79 9.71 -24.36
CA TRP A 99 -11.47 9.44 -22.97
C TRP A 99 -11.22 7.96 -22.64
N PRO A 100 -12.10 7.00 -23.00
CA PRO A 100 -11.87 5.60 -22.68
C PRO A 100 -10.56 5.05 -23.24
N TYR A 101 -10.20 5.45 -24.47
CA TYR A 101 -8.98 5.00 -25.13
C TYR A 101 -7.72 5.68 -24.56
N MET A 102 -7.81 6.96 -24.23
CA MET A 102 -6.72 7.70 -23.58
C MET A 102 -6.44 7.16 -22.18
N GLN A 103 -7.49 6.81 -21.44
CA GLN A 103 -7.36 6.17 -20.14
C GLN A 103 -6.66 4.81 -20.25
N THR A 104 -7.09 3.95 -21.17
CA THR A 104 -6.42 2.65 -21.41
C THR A 104 -4.94 2.83 -21.77
N TRP A 105 -4.61 3.82 -22.60
CA TRP A 105 -3.21 4.13 -22.94
C TRP A 105 -2.41 4.65 -21.75
N GLY A 106 -2.93 5.65 -21.03
CA GLY A 106 -2.25 6.24 -19.87
C GLY A 106 -2.06 5.26 -18.71
N GLU A 107 -2.90 4.22 -18.60
CA GLU A 107 -2.75 3.18 -17.58
C GLU A 107 -1.65 2.15 -17.92
N HIS A 108 -1.29 1.99 -19.20
CA HIS A 108 -0.45 0.87 -19.65
C HIS A 108 0.74 1.28 -20.55
N ASP A 109 0.99 2.58 -20.73
CA ASP A 109 2.09 3.11 -21.55
C ASP A 109 3.48 2.67 -21.02
N VAL A 110 3.65 2.67 -19.69
CA VAL A 110 4.87 2.24 -19.01
C VAL A 110 5.20 0.80 -19.36
N LEU A 111 4.21 -0.10 -19.31
CA LEU A 111 4.40 -1.50 -19.68
C LEU A 111 4.86 -1.64 -21.13
N LEU A 112 4.28 -0.87 -22.05
CA LEU A 112 4.60 -0.95 -23.47
C LEU A 112 6.01 -0.42 -23.76
N ARG A 113 6.41 0.68 -23.12
CA ARG A 113 7.77 1.21 -23.17
C ARG A 113 8.78 0.20 -22.63
N ASP A 114 8.52 -0.34 -21.44
CA ASP A 114 9.43 -1.24 -20.75
C ASP A 114 9.57 -2.57 -21.50
N LEU A 115 8.51 -3.07 -22.16
CA LEU A 115 8.57 -4.22 -23.07
C LEU A 115 9.34 -3.93 -24.35
N ALA A 116 9.20 -2.74 -24.93
CA ALA A 116 9.98 -2.33 -26.10
C ALA A 116 11.48 -2.22 -25.81
N LEU A 117 11.83 -1.97 -24.55
CA LEU A 117 13.21 -1.86 -24.03
C LEU A 117 13.76 -3.17 -23.45
N GLN A 118 13.18 -4.35 -23.75
CA GLN A 118 13.67 -5.67 -23.33
C GLN A 118 14.64 -6.30 -24.36
N PRO A 119 15.83 -5.75 -24.67
CA PRO A 119 16.67 -6.30 -25.74
C PRO A 119 16.86 -7.82 -25.59
N ALA A 120 16.79 -8.51 -26.73
CA ALA A 120 16.48 -9.93 -26.84
C ALA A 120 17.35 -10.90 -26.01
N HIS A 121 18.51 -10.52 -25.49
CA HIS A 121 19.31 -11.34 -24.58
C HIS A 121 20.20 -10.46 -23.69
N PRO A 122 19.88 -10.30 -22.40
CA PRO A 122 20.84 -9.75 -21.44
C PRO A 122 21.96 -10.75 -21.12
N PRO A 123 23.11 -10.28 -20.62
CA PRO A 123 24.12 -11.18 -20.07
C PRO A 123 23.51 -12.03 -18.97
N GLU A 124 23.78 -13.34 -18.99
CA GLU A 124 23.43 -14.22 -17.87
C GLU A 124 24.09 -13.68 -16.59
N PRO A 125 23.38 -13.65 -15.44
CA PRO A 125 23.99 -13.27 -14.17
C PRO A 125 25.19 -14.17 -13.93
N ASN A 126 26.37 -13.55 -13.95
CA ASN A 126 27.71 -14.12 -13.79
C ASN A 126 27.88 -15.61 -14.19
N PRO A 127 28.19 -15.93 -15.47
CA PRO A 127 28.50 -17.31 -15.90
C PRO A 127 29.77 -17.91 -15.27
N GLY A 128 30.46 -17.17 -14.39
CA GLY A 128 31.72 -17.56 -13.76
C GLY A 128 31.60 -18.39 -12.48
N LEU A 129 30.43 -18.47 -11.84
CA LEU A 129 30.24 -19.35 -10.69
C LEU A 129 30.18 -20.80 -11.18
N GLY A 130 31.21 -21.59 -10.85
CA GLY A 130 31.14 -23.05 -11.02
C GLY A 130 30.03 -23.64 -10.16
N THR A 131 29.51 -24.81 -10.53
CA THR A 131 28.40 -25.47 -9.80
C THR A 131 28.68 -25.62 -8.30
N GLU A 132 29.90 -25.99 -7.92
CA GLU A 132 30.30 -26.10 -6.51
C GLU A 132 30.30 -24.75 -5.78
N GLU A 133 30.77 -23.68 -6.44
CA GLU A 133 30.76 -22.33 -5.88
C GLU A 133 29.32 -21.84 -5.70
N GLN A 134 28.46 -22.10 -6.70
CA GLN A 134 27.03 -21.77 -6.63
C GLN A 134 26.33 -22.48 -5.47
N GLU A 135 26.59 -23.78 -5.27
CA GLU A 135 26.04 -24.56 -4.15
C GLU A 135 26.52 -24.02 -2.80
N ALA A 136 27.81 -23.69 -2.67
CA ALA A 136 28.40 -23.14 -1.46
C ALA A 136 27.77 -21.78 -1.10
N TRP A 137 27.66 -20.86 -2.06
CA TRP A 137 27.02 -19.57 -1.84
C TRP A 137 25.53 -19.68 -1.57
N THR A 138 24.84 -20.60 -2.24
CA THR A 138 23.43 -20.86 -1.97
C THR A 138 23.23 -21.36 -0.55
N ALA A 139 24.05 -22.30 -0.08
CA ALA A 139 24.02 -22.78 1.30
C ALA A 139 24.31 -21.65 2.31
N TRP A 140 25.30 -20.80 2.01
CA TRP A 140 25.63 -19.64 2.82
C TRP A 140 24.48 -18.64 2.90
N ALA A 141 23.89 -18.26 1.77
CA ALA A 141 22.74 -17.36 1.71
C ALA A 141 21.54 -17.91 2.49
N ARG A 142 21.25 -19.22 2.41
CA ARG A 142 20.20 -19.87 3.22
C ARG A 142 20.48 -19.75 4.71
N SER A 143 21.73 -20.00 5.11
CA SER A 143 22.17 -19.84 6.50
C SER A 143 22.03 -18.38 6.98
N ALA A 144 22.49 -17.41 6.18
CA ALA A 144 22.34 -15.98 6.47
C ALA A 144 20.85 -15.58 6.58
N ARG A 145 19.99 -16.04 5.67
CA ARG A 145 18.54 -15.81 5.71
C ARG A 145 17.91 -16.34 6.99
N SER A 146 18.22 -17.58 7.37
CA SER A 146 17.69 -18.19 8.61
C SER A 146 18.11 -17.48 9.89
N ARG A 147 19.22 -16.75 9.86
CA ARG A 147 19.74 -15.94 10.98
C ARG A 147 19.29 -14.48 10.93
N GLY A 148 18.52 -14.08 9.91
CA GLY A 148 18.10 -12.70 9.71
C GLY A 148 19.22 -11.75 9.27
N LEU A 149 20.31 -12.29 8.74
CA LEU A 149 21.49 -11.52 8.29
C LEU A 149 21.46 -11.17 6.81
N LEU A 150 20.59 -11.83 6.02
CA LEU A 150 20.40 -11.53 4.62
C LEU A 150 19.41 -10.37 4.46
N GLN A 151 19.81 -9.31 3.77
CA GLN A 151 19.04 -8.08 3.60
C GLN A 151 18.61 -7.86 2.14
N PRO A 152 17.39 -8.27 1.74
CA PRO A 152 16.88 -8.02 0.40
C PRO A 152 16.72 -6.52 0.15
N GLN A 153 17.15 -6.05 -1.02
CA GLN A 153 17.06 -4.64 -1.43
C GLN A 153 16.02 -4.43 -2.53
N GLU A 154 16.06 -5.27 -3.56
CA GLU A 154 15.20 -5.17 -4.74
C GLU A 154 14.77 -6.57 -5.17
N SER A 155 13.55 -6.68 -5.69
CA SER A 155 13.09 -7.87 -6.39
C SER A 155 12.49 -7.51 -7.75
N ARG A 156 12.83 -8.32 -8.75
CA ARG A 156 12.33 -8.20 -10.12
C ARG A 156 12.00 -9.57 -10.69
N TYR A 157 11.29 -9.62 -11.80
CA TYR A 157 11.15 -10.84 -12.58
C TYR A 157 12.11 -10.81 -13.77
N ASP A 158 12.71 -11.96 -14.08
CA ASP A 158 13.43 -12.15 -15.34
C ASP A 158 12.46 -12.47 -16.50
N ALA A 159 12.99 -12.49 -17.72
CA ALA A 159 12.24 -12.81 -18.93
C ALA A 159 11.63 -14.23 -18.95
N ALA A 160 12.13 -15.15 -18.10
CA ALA A 160 11.55 -16.48 -17.95
C ALA A 160 10.43 -16.51 -16.89
N GLY A 161 10.12 -15.39 -16.26
CA GLY A 161 9.12 -15.27 -15.20
C GLY A 161 9.58 -15.83 -13.86
N ARG A 162 10.89 -15.90 -13.63
CA ARG A 162 11.47 -16.27 -12.33
C ARG A 162 11.79 -15.01 -11.53
N GLN A 163 11.44 -15.02 -10.25
CA GLN A 163 11.79 -13.95 -9.33
C GLN A 163 13.30 -13.92 -9.11
N LEU A 164 13.88 -12.73 -9.21
CA LEU A 164 15.26 -12.41 -8.87
C LEU A 164 15.25 -11.43 -7.71
N THR A 165 16.13 -11.65 -6.74
CA THR A 165 16.29 -10.76 -5.58
C THR A 165 17.75 -10.37 -5.43
N LEU A 166 18.01 -9.07 -5.39
CA LEU A 166 19.31 -8.53 -4.99
C LEU A 166 19.31 -8.40 -3.47
N ALA A 167 20.35 -8.91 -2.81
CA ALA A 167 20.47 -8.86 -1.36
C ALA A 167 21.91 -8.66 -0.90
N PHE A 168 22.07 -7.98 0.23
CA PHE A 168 23.32 -7.98 0.98
C PHE A 168 23.41 -9.21 1.87
N VAL A 169 24.59 -9.82 1.93
CA VAL A 169 24.94 -10.91 2.84
C VAL A 169 26.30 -10.64 3.47
N PRO A 170 26.55 -11.03 4.73
CA PRO A 170 27.89 -10.98 5.28
C PRO A 170 28.85 -11.84 4.46
N HIS A 171 30.09 -11.38 4.29
CA HIS A 171 31.12 -12.14 3.62
C HIS A 171 31.42 -13.43 4.43
N PRO A 172 31.61 -14.59 3.77
CA PRO A 172 31.69 -15.89 4.46
C PRO A 172 32.93 -16.07 5.35
N VAL A 173 33.95 -15.23 5.17
CA VAL A 173 35.22 -15.30 5.92
C VAL A 173 35.43 -14.07 6.82
N ASP A 174 34.82 -12.93 6.48
CA ASP A 174 34.98 -11.67 7.19
C ASP A 174 33.58 -11.07 7.41
N ASP A 175 33.02 -11.22 8.61
CA ASP A 175 31.65 -10.81 8.88
C ASP A 175 31.48 -9.29 9.05
N GLU A 176 32.59 -8.54 9.04
CA GLU A 176 32.58 -7.06 8.97
C GLU A 176 32.40 -6.54 7.54
N GLU A 177 32.62 -7.38 6.52
CA GLU A 177 32.40 -7.06 5.11
C GLU A 177 31.04 -7.57 4.62
N GLU A 178 30.33 -6.74 3.83
CA GLU A 178 29.10 -7.13 3.13
C GLU A 178 29.38 -7.43 1.66
N MET A 179 28.71 -8.45 1.14
CA MET A 179 28.73 -8.83 -0.27
C MET A 179 27.33 -8.68 -0.86
N VAL A 180 27.27 -8.38 -2.15
CA VAL A 180 26.00 -8.37 -2.89
C VAL A 180 25.82 -9.69 -3.62
N VAL A 181 24.66 -10.32 -3.42
CA VAL A 181 24.28 -11.54 -4.16
C VAL A 181 23.01 -11.31 -4.96
N ILE A 182 22.96 -11.94 -6.13
CA ILE A 182 21.73 -12.10 -6.90
C ILE A 182 21.19 -13.49 -6.59
N LEU A 183 19.95 -13.57 -6.13
CA LEU A 183 19.22 -14.79 -5.82
C LEU A 183 18.15 -15.02 -6.88
N ALA A 184 17.89 -16.28 -7.20
CA ALA A 184 16.77 -16.71 -8.03
C ALA A 184 15.80 -17.57 -7.22
N GLY A 185 14.50 -17.44 -7.54
CA GLY A 185 13.41 -18.14 -6.86
C GLY A 185 12.92 -17.43 -5.61
N ASP A 186 11.95 -18.03 -4.91
CA ASP A 186 11.52 -17.52 -3.61
C ASP A 186 12.66 -17.59 -2.61
N ILE A 187 12.98 -16.46 -1.99
CA ILE A 187 14.03 -16.34 -0.99
C ILE A 187 13.78 -17.16 0.27
N ASP A 188 12.51 -17.48 0.54
CA ASP A 188 12.08 -18.32 1.66
C ASP A 188 11.79 -19.76 1.20
N GLY A 189 12.01 -20.06 -0.09
CA GLY A 189 11.71 -21.34 -0.73
C GLY A 189 12.93 -22.26 -0.92
N PRO A 190 12.68 -23.58 -1.11
CA PRO A 190 13.75 -24.54 -1.42
C PRO A 190 14.41 -24.30 -2.79
N GLU A 191 13.72 -23.62 -3.71
CA GLU A 191 14.21 -23.26 -5.03
C GLU A 191 15.22 -22.10 -5.02
N MET A 192 15.42 -21.44 -3.87
CA MET A 192 16.36 -20.33 -3.75
C MET A 192 17.76 -20.77 -4.19
N SER A 193 18.35 -20.06 -5.15
CA SER A 193 19.73 -20.29 -5.62
C SER A 193 20.45 -18.96 -5.83
N VAL A 194 21.71 -18.86 -5.40
CA VAL A 194 22.57 -17.73 -5.77
C VAL A 194 22.93 -17.88 -7.25
N LEU A 195 22.79 -16.81 -8.03
CA LEU A 195 23.20 -16.74 -9.44
C LEU A 195 24.52 -16.01 -9.62
N GLY A 196 24.85 -15.09 -8.71
CA GLY A 196 26.06 -14.30 -8.80
C GLY A 196 26.38 -13.63 -7.47
N ARG A 197 27.65 -13.33 -7.27
CA ARG A 197 28.17 -12.51 -6.17
C ARG A 197 28.96 -11.33 -6.76
N TYR A 198 28.91 -10.20 -6.07
CA TYR A 198 29.51 -8.95 -6.50
C TYR A 198 29.96 -8.16 -5.29
N ASP A 199 30.94 -7.29 -5.49
CA ASP A 199 31.49 -6.46 -4.42
C ASP A 199 30.59 -5.23 -4.17
N THR A 200 29.84 -4.79 -5.19
CA THR A 200 28.93 -3.64 -5.09
C THR A 200 27.56 -3.90 -5.73
N ASP A 201 26.57 -3.12 -5.30
CA ASP A 201 25.21 -3.12 -5.85
C ASP A 201 25.19 -2.63 -7.30
N ASP A 202 25.96 -1.59 -7.63
CA ASP A 202 26.14 -1.09 -8.99
C ASP A 202 26.70 -2.15 -9.97
N GLU A 203 27.57 -3.03 -9.49
CA GLU A 203 28.05 -4.17 -10.28
C GLU A 203 26.95 -5.22 -10.46
N ALA A 204 26.29 -5.62 -9.36
CA ALA A 204 25.20 -6.58 -9.41
C ALA A 204 24.06 -6.15 -10.34
N ILE A 205 23.66 -4.87 -10.30
CA ILE A 205 22.59 -4.30 -11.13
C ILE A 205 22.93 -4.40 -12.62
N ARG A 206 24.20 -4.19 -13.01
CA ARG A 206 24.65 -4.29 -14.41
C ARG A 206 24.60 -5.71 -14.96
N HIS A 207 24.64 -6.71 -14.08
CA HIS A 207 24.57 -8.13 -14.44
C HIS A 207 23.17 -8.73 -14.31
N LEU A 208 22.20 -7.97 -13.79
CA LEU A 208 20.82 -8.42 -13.76
C LEU A 208 20.16 -8.27 -15.15
N PRO A 209 19.31 -9.22 -15.57
CA PRO A 209 18.53 -9.05 -16.78
C PRO A 209 17.61 -7.83 -16.64
N PRO A 210 17.25 -7.14 -17.74
CA PRO A 210 16.21 -6.14 -17.75
C PRO A 210 15.00 -6.65 -16.99
N ALA A 211 14.53 -5.83 -16.05
CA ALA A 211 13.34 -6.15 -15.30
C ALA A 211 12.18 -6.25 -16.30
N VAL A 212 11.42 -7.34 -16.27
CA VAL A 212 10.12 -7.30 -16.93
C VAL A 212 9.14 -6.47 -16.08
N PRO A 213 8.15 -5.81 -16.70
CA PRO A 213 7.20 -4.98 -15.96
C PRO A 213 6.51 -5.78 -14.84
N PRO A 214 6.33 -5.19 -13.65
CA PRO A 214 5.65 -5.87 -12.55
C PRO A 214 4.17 -6.11 -12.88
N GLY A 215 3.60 -7.11 -12.23
CA GLY A 215 2.16 -7.38 -12.31
C GLY A 215 1.32 -6.37 -11.52
N VAL A 216 0.00 -6.42 -11.73
CA VAL A 216 -1.00 -5.65 -10.99
C VAL A 216 -1.86 -6.58 -10.12
N LEU A 217 -2.39 -6.05 -9.01
CA LEU A 217 -3.24 -6.83 -8.10
C LEU A 217 -4.52 -7.31 -8.78
N TYR A 218 -5.13 -6.45 -9.61
CA TYR A 218 -6.40 -6.72 -10.28
C TYR A 218 -6.22 -6.75 -11.80
N PRO A 219 -5.75 -7.87 -12.38
CA PRO A 219 -5.47 -7.96 -13.82
C PRO A 219 -6.72 -7.88 -14.71
N ASN A 220 -7.91 -8.00 -14.13
CA ASN A 220 -9.19 -7.84 -14.83
C ASN A 220 -9.85 -6.47 -14.54
N GLY A 221 -9.07 -5.51 -14.02
CA GLY A 221 -9.57 -4.23 -13.50
C GLY A 221 -9.95 -4.30 -12.02
N PRO A 222 -9.85 -3.17 -11.30
CA PRO A 222 -10.28 -3.11 -9.90
C PRO A 222 -11.75 -3.50 -9.77
N PRO A 223 -12.19 -3.97 -8.58
CA PRO A 223 -13.60 -4.10 -8.29
C PRO A 223 -14.32 -2.77 -8.60
N PRO A 224 -15.57 -2.81 -9.09
CA PRO A 224 -16.31 -1.60 -9.40
C PRO A 224 -16.30 -0.68 -8.19
N ASP A 225 -15.83 0.55 -8.41
CA ASP A 225 -15.68 1.55 -7.37
C ASP A 225 -17.06 1.87 -6.82
N SER A 226 -17.32 1.39 -5.60
CA SER A 226 -18.49 1.82 -4.84
C SER A 226 -18.09 3.14 -4.22
N ALA A 227 -18.05 4.20 -5.04
CA ALA A 227 -17.71 5.56 -4.62
C ALA A 227 -18.52 5.89 -3.37
N SER A 228 -17.89 5.67 -2.22
CA SER A 228 -18.50 5.83 -0.93
C SER A 228 -18.37 7.31 -0.63
N PRO A 229 -19.48 8.05 -0.42
CA PRO A 229 -19.37 9.44 -0.03
C PRO A 229 -18.51 9.55 1.23
N PRO A 230 -17.80 10.67 1.44
CA PRO A 230 -16.92 10.81 2.60
C PRO A 230 -17.71 10.57 3.88
N GLY A 231 -17.37 9.49 4.59
CA GLY A 231 -17.93 9.19 5.90
C GLY A 231 -17.53 10.24 6.94
N VAL A 232 -18.26 10.33 8.05
CA VAL A 232 -17.94 11.24 9.17
C VAL A 232 -16.56 10.88 9.74
N PRO A 233 -15.55 11.78 9.76
CA PRO A 233 -14.21 11.43 10.22
C PRO A 233 -14.19 10.85 11.64
N LEU A 234 -13.34 9.84 11.88
CA LEU A 234 -13.21 9.23 13.21
C LEU A 234 -12.88 10.25 14.32
N GLU A 235 -12.09 11.29 14.02
CA GLU A 235 -11.80 12.38 14.97
C GLU A 235 -13.06 13.14 15.41
N GLN A 236 -14.02 13.31 14.50
CA GLN A 236 -15.31 13.93 14.80
C GLN A 236 -16.15 13.00 15.67
N LEU A 237 -16.21 11.70 15.35
CA LEU A 237 -16.93 10.71 16.16
C LEU A 237 -16.37 10.62 17.60
N ILE A 238 -15.05 10.69 17.76
CA ILE A 238 -14.40 10.76 19.09
C ILE A 238 -14.85 12.02 19.83
N ARG A 239 -14.90 13.18 19.15
CA ARG A 239 -15.37 14.43 19.75
C ARG A 239 -16.85 14.35 20.15
N ASP A 240 -17.68 13.76 19.29
CA ASP A 240 -19.11 13.57 19.57
C ASP A 240 -19.33 12.71 20.82
N VAL A 241 -18.52 11.65 21.01
CA VAL A 241 -18.55 10.84 22.24
C VAL A 241 -18.06 11.62 23.47
N ILE A 242 -17.03 12.45 23.33
CA ILE A 242 -16.51 13.29 24.44
C ILE A 242 -17.56 14.32 24.88
N ASP A 243 -18.27 14.91 23.92
CA ASP A 243 -19.29 15.94 24.16
C ASP A 243 -20.68 15.34 24.51
N ALA A 244 -20.85 14.02 24.35
CA ALA A 244 -22.11 13.34 24.58
C ALA A 244 -22.58 13.43 26.04
N GLN A 245 -23.79 13.95 26.21
CA GLN A 245 -24.49 13.95 27.52
C GLN A 245 -25.45 12.77 27.65
N HIS A 246 -25.86 12.18 26.52
CA HIS A 246 -26.83 11.10 26.44
C HIS A 246 -26.17 9.86 25.83
N SER A 247 -26.50 8.70 26.37
CA SER A 247 -26.06 7.39 25.86
C SER A 247 -26.46 7.14 24.39
N ALA A 248 -27.62 7.64 23.96
CA ALA A 248 -28.07 7.56 22.57
C ALA A 248 -27.08 8.23 21.57
N SER A 249 -26.45 9.34 21.95
CA SER A 249 -25.43 10.00 21.11
C SER A 249 -24.16 9.16 20.98
N VAL A 250 -23.82 8.38 22.01
CA VAL A 250 -22.70 7.43 21.96
C VAL A 250 -23.06 6.20 21.12
N ALA A 251 -24.29 5.70 21.23
CA ALA A 251 -24.80 4.62 20.40
C ALA A 251 -24.80 5.00 18.91
N GLU A 252 -25.24 6.22 18.58
CA GLU A 252 -25.18 6.77 17.22
C GLU A 252 -23.74 6.84 16.70
N ALA A 253 -22.80 7.37 17.49
CA ALA A 253 -21.39 7.41 17.10
C ALA A 253 -20.80 6.01 16.88
N ILE A 254 -21.17 5.03 17.71
CA ILE A 254 -20.77 3.62 17.53
C ILE A 254 -21.35 3.06 16.22
N SER A 255 -22.63 3.35 15.92
CA SER A 255 -23.27 2.88 14.69
C SER A 255 -22.54 3.38 13.43
N TYR A 256 -22.08 4.63 13.39
CA TYR A 256 -21.27 5.16 12.27
C TYR A 256 -19.93 4.44 12.07
N VAL A 257 -19.35 3.89 13.15
CA VAL A 257 -18.07 3.16 13.09
C VAL A 257 -18.28 1.72 12.62
N THR A 258 -19.42 1.11 12.98
CA THR A 258 -19.75 -0.29 12.72
C THR A 258 -20.63 -0.51 11.49
N ASP A 259 -21.19 0.56 10.91
CA ASP A 259 -22.22 0.45 9.88
C ASP A 259 -21.73 -0.39 8.68
N LEU A 260 -22.50 -1.44 8.37
CA LEU A 260 -22.31 -2.34 7.24
C LEU A 260 -23.50 -2.30 6.26
N PRO A 261 -24.06 -1.13 5.91
CA PRO A 261 -25.25 -1.09 5.09
C PRO A 261 -24.89 -1.48 3.64
N PRO A 262 -25.82 -2.12 2.91
CA PRO A 262 -25.56 -2.58 1.55
C PRO A 262 -25.33 -1.43 0.54
N HIS A 263 -25.64 -0.17 0.90
CA HIS A 263 -25.65 0.98 -0.01
C HIS A 263 -25.20 2.33 0.61
N ALA A 264 -24.50 2.33 1.74
CA ALA A 264 -23.93 3.55 2.36
C ALA A 264 -22.41 3.41 2.55
N PRO A 265 -21.65 4.49 2.81
CA PRO A 265 -20.21 4.38 2.98
C PRO A 265 -19.91 3.45 4.16
N ALA A 266 -19.15 2.38 3.91
CA ALA A 266 -18.81 1.40 4.93
C ALA A 266 -18.21 2.10 6.16
N GLY A 267 -18.65 1.71 7.37
CA GLY A 267 -18.11 2.23 8.62
C GLY A 267 -16.58 2.05 8.73
N HIS A 268 -15.91 2.80 9.59
CA HIS A 268 -14.43 2.83 9.66
C HIS A 268 -13.81 1.44 9.89
N ILE A 269 -14.45 0.58 10.69
CA ILE A 269 -13.93 -0.77 10.93
C ILE A 269 -14.19 -1.68 9.72
N ALA A 270 -15.28 -1.46 8.98
CA ALA A 270 -15.55 -2.16 7.74
C ALA A 270 -14.53 -1.76 6.65
N GLN A 271 -14.17 -0.47 6.55
CA GLN A 271 -13.08 -0.01 5.67
C GLN A 271 -11.73 -0.64 6.02
N LEU A 272 -11.41 -0.74 7.32
CA LEU A 272 -10.21 -1.45 7.76
C LEU A 272 -10.25 -2.93 7.35
N THR A 273 -11.41 -3.58 7.41
CA THR A 273 -11.59 -4.97 6.97
C THR A 273 -11.30 -5.10 5.48
N VAL A 274 -11.87 -4.23 4.64
CA VAL A 274 -11.60 -4.18 3.18
C VAL A 274 -10.13 -3.92 2.89
N PHE A 275 -9.49 -3.02 3.64
CA PHE A 275 -8.06 -2.75 3.52
C PHE A 275 -7.21 -3.98 3.84
N LEU A 276 -7.49 -4.67 4.96
CA LEU A 276 -6.80 -5.90 5.36
C LEU A 276 -6.97 -7.02 4.33
N ASP A 277 -8.18 -7.19 3.79
CA ASP A 277 -8.45 -8.16 2.73
C ASP A 277 -7.71 -7.82 1.43
N THR A 278 -7.64 -6.54 1.06
CA THR A 278 -6.87 -6.06 -0.09
C THR A 278 -5.37 -6.31 0.10
N CYS A 279 -4.83 -6.03 1.29
CA CYS A 279 -3.44 -6.37 1.63
C CYS A 279 -3.20 -7.89 1.60
N ALA A 280 -4.16 -8.70 2.05
CA ALA A 280 -4.05 -10.15 2.02
C ALA A 280 -4.06 -10.69 0.58
N ALA A 281 -4.89 -10.12 -0.29
CA ALA A 281 -4.91 -10.42 -1.72
C ALA A 281 -3.56 -10.07 -2.37
N TRP A 282 -2.99 -8.90 -2.04
CA TRP A 282 -1.67 -8.49 -2.51
C TRP A 282 -0.57 -9.44 -2.03
N ALA A 283 -0.59 -9.82 -0.74
CA ALA A 283 0.38 -10.77 -0.20
C ALA A 283 0.27 -12.15 -0.85
N THR A 284 -0.94 -12.60 -1.18
CA THR A 284 -1.17 -13.83 -1.95
C THR A 284 -0.61 -13.69 -3.38
N ALA A 285 -0.80 -12.52 -4.01
CA ALA A 285 -0.37 -12.23 -5.37
C ALA A 285 1.15 -12.13 -5.54
N MET A 286 1.91 -11.96 -4.46
CA MET A 286 3.37 -12.06 -4.49
C MET A 286 3.87 -13.45 -4.93
N ASP A 287 3.04 -14.50 -4.79
CA ASP A 287 3.39 -15.90 -5.12
C ASP A 287 4.66 -16.41 -4.41
N THR A 288 4.95 -15.90 -3.21
CA THR A 288 6.04 -16.32 -2.32
C THR A 288 5.50 -16.96 -1.05
N ARG A 289 6.31 -17.78 -0.37
CA ARG A 289 5.97 -18.41 0.91
C ARG A 289 5.74 -17.37 2.01
N ALA A 290 6.59 -16.35 2.09
CA ALA A 290 6.36 -15.23 2.99
C ALA A 290 5.03 -14.52 2.68
N GLY A 291 4.71 -14.33 1.40
CA GLY A 291 3.43 -13.78 0.97
C GLY A 291 2.23 -14.62 1.43
N GLN A 292 2.32 -15.94 1.30
CA GLN A 292 1.28 -16.85 1.81
C GLN A 292 1.10 -16.71 3.33
N GLU A 293 2.19 -16.72 4.10
CA GLU A 293 2.14 -16.57 5.56
C GLU A 293 1.53 -15.22 5.98
N ILE A 294 2.01 -14.13 5.37
CA ILE A 294 1.49 -12.78 5.60
C ILE A 294 0.00 -12.71 5.26
N SER A 295 -0.43 -13.31 4.15
CA SER A 295 -1.85 -13.32 3.76
C SER A 295 -2.74 -14.01 4.80
N VAL A 296 -2.28 -15.13 5.38
CA VAL A 296 -3.03 -15.86 6.42
C VAL A 296 -3.17 -14.99 7.66
N ARG A 297 -2.09 -14.33 8.08
CA ARG A 297 -2.11 -13.42 9.23
C ARG A 297 -3.03 -12.22 8.99
N LEU A 298 -3.01 -11.62 7.81
CA LEU A 298 -3.89 -10.51 7.44
C LEU A 298 -5.36 -10.93 7.41
N ARG A 299 -5.69 -12.11 6.86
CA ARG A 299 -7.07 -12.66 6.89
C ARG A 299 -7.55 -12.94 8.31
N MET A 300 -6.67 -13.41 9.19
CA MET A 300 -7.01 -13.58 10.61
C MET A 300 -7.35 -12.23 11.26
N LEU A 301 -6.58 -11.17 10.98
CA LEU A 301 -6.88 -9.82 11.47
C LEU A 301 -8.22 -9.29 10.91
N SER A 302 -8.50 -9.53 9.63
CA SER A 302 -9.78 -9.20 8.98
C SER A 302 -10.98 -9.92 9.63
N ALA A 303 -10.81 -11.20 10.00
CA ALA A 303 -11.83 -11.92 10.76
C ALA A 303 -12.04 -11.33 12.17
N GLN A 304 -10.97 -10.86 12.82
CA GLN A 304 -11.06 -10.19 14.12
C GLN A 304 -11.76 -8.84 14.04
N THR A 305 -11.54 -8.05 12.98
CA THR A 305 -12.27 -6.78 12.78
C THR A 305 -13.76 -7.01 12.55
N THR A 306 -14.12 -8.09 11.84
CA THR A 306 -15.52 -8.51 11.67
C THR A 306 -16.18 -8.83 13.01
N HIS A 307 -15.48 -9.53 13.91
CA HIS A 307 -15.99 -9.80 15.26
C HIS A 307 -16.13 -8.51 16.08
N LEU A 308 -15.14 -7.61 16.01
CA LEU A 308 -15.17 -6.32 16.69
C LEU A 308 -16.36 -5.45 16.25
N ILE A 309 -16.73 -5.49 14.97
CA ILE A 309 -17.91 -4.82 14.45
C ILE A 309 -19.18 -5.33 15.15
N GLN A 310 -19.33 -6.65 15.25
CA GLN A 310 -20.52 -7.28 15.86
C GLN A 310 -20.61 -6.92 17.35
N ASP A 311 -19.50 -7.01 18.08
CA ASP A 311 -19.44 -6.68 19.50
C ASP A 311 -19.76 -5.21 19.76
N LEU A 312 -19.19 -4.29 18.96
CA LEU A 312 -19.48 -2.87 19.09
C LEU A 312 -20.92 -2.53 18.70
N ALA A 313 -21.47 -3.15 17.65
CA ALA A 313 -22.87 -2.98 17.30
C ALA A 313 -23.79 -3.38 18.47
N GLN A 314 -23.51 -4.52 19.12
CA GLN A 314 -24.25 -4.95 20.31
C GLN A 314 -24.10 -3.97 21.48
N ILE A 315 -22.92 -3.39 21.72
CA ILE A 315 -22.71 -2.37 22.75
C ILE A 315 -23.49 -1.08 22.39
N GLY A 316 -23.54 -0.71 21.11
CA GLY A 316 -24.35 0.40 20.62
C GLY A 316 -25.82 0.20 20.96
N GLU A 317 -26.38 -0.97 20.63
CA GLU A 317 -27.76 -1.34 20.99
C GLU A 317 -27.99 -1.27 22.51
N GLN A 318 -27.06 -1.78 23.32
CA GLN A 318 -27.17 -1.70 24.78
C GLN A 318 -27.16 -0.27 25.31
N LEU A 319 -26.38 0.63 24.71
CA LEU A 319 -26.33 2.04 25.09
C LEU A 319 -27.59 2.79 24.65
N GLU A 320 -28.16 2.44 23.50
CA GLU A 320 -29.45 2.96 23.06
C GLU A 320 -30.57 2.54 24.02
N ASP A 321 -30.61 1.26 24.40
CA ASP A 321 -31.59 0.69 25.35
C ASP A 321 -31.45 1.24 26.77
N ALA A 322 -30.24 1.63 27.18
CA ALA A 322 -29.98 2.12 28.54
C ALA A 322 -30.66 3.47 28.83
N VAL A 323 -30.93 4.29 27.81
CA VAL A 323 -31.55 5.63 27.88
C VAL A 323 -31.00 6.45 29.08
N ALA A 324 -29.67 6.47 29.21
CA ALA A 324 -28.97 7.10 30.31
C ALA A 324 -28.42 8.50 29.95
N VAL A 325 -28.25 9.33 30.98
CA VAL A 325 -27.62 10.66 30.93
C VAL A 325 -26.42 10.67 31.88
N LEU A 326 -25.36 11.40 31.54
CA LEU A 326 -24.23 11.60 32.45
C LEU A 326 -24.68 12.28 33.76
N PRO A 327 -24.16 11.85 34.92
CA PRO A 327 -24.59 12.39 36.19
C PRO A 327 -24.15 13.85 36.39
N PRO A 328 -24.94 14.68 37.10
CA PRO A 328 -24.76 16.13 37.15
C PRO A 328 -23.46 16.61 37.80
N HIS A 329 -22.80 15.76 38.61
CA HIS A 329 -21.50 16.10 39.22
C HIS A 329 -20.33 16.05 38.21
N ARG A 330 -20.55 15.58 36.98
CA ARG A 330 -19.60 15.67 35.86
C ARG A 330 -19.74 16.99 35.11
N THR A 331 -19.67 18.10 35.84
CA THR A 331 -19.74 19.44 35.25
C THR A 331 -18.37 19.83 34.68
N PRO A 332 -18.28 20.41 33.46
CA PRO A 332 -17.03 20.93 32.92
C PRO A 332 -16.39 21.95 33.86
N ALA A 333 -15.06 21.94 33.96
CA ALA A 333 -14.34 22.94 34.73
C ALA A 333 -14.50 24.33 34.07
N PRO A 334 -14.76 25.40 34.84
CA PRO A 334 -14.88 26.74 34.28
C PRO A 334 -13.55 27.21 33.67
N HIS A 335 -13.54 27.52 32.38
CA HIS A 335 -12.31 27.88 31.63
C HIS A 335 -11.72 29.25 31.98
N HIS A 336 -12.54 30.18 32.45
CA HIS A 336 -12.13 31.57 32.69
C HIS A 336 -11.88 31.90 34.17
N LEU A 337 -12.06 30.92 35.07
CA LEU A 337 -11.79 31.09 36.49
C LEU A 337 -10.48 30.40 36.87
N PRO A 338 -9.64 31.01 37.73
CA PRO A 338 -8.43 30.35 38.19
C PRO A 338 -8.79 29.07 38.97
N VAL A 339 -8.27 27.93 38.52
CA VAL A 339 -8.44 26.65 39.22
C VAL A 339 -7.81 26.79 40.62
N PRO A 340 -8.54 26.52 41.72
CA PRO A 340 -7.98 26.59 43.05
C PRO A 340 -6.79 25.62 43.15
N ARG A 341 -5.59 26.15 43.42
CA ARG A 341 -4.41 25.33 43.67
C ARG A 341 -4.70 24.49 44.93
N PRO A 342 -4.54 23.14 44.91
CA PRO A 342 -4.72 22.35 46.11
C PRO A 342 -3.81 22.88 47.23
N PRO A 343 -4.27 22.93 48.49
CA PRO A 343 -3.48 23.50 49.57
C PRO A 343 -2.16 22.74 49.67
N ALA A 344 -1.05 23.48 49.66
CA ALA A 344 0.26 22.89 49.91
C ALA A 344 0.19 22.14 51.23
N VAL A 345 0.52 20.84 51.21
CA VAL A 345 0.65 20.02 52.42
C VAL A 345 1.70 20.70 53.28
N GLY A 346 1.25 21.43 54.29
CA GLY A 346 2.12 22.01 55.30
C GLY A 346 2.73 20.86 56.08
N THR A 347 3.99 20.53 55.80
CA THR A 347 4.82 19.74 56.68
C THR A 347 5.02 20.54 57.96
N THR A 348 4.12 20.37 58.93
CA THR A 348 4.39 20.75 60.30
C THR A 348 5.43 19.76 60.83
N PRO A 349 6.58 20.22 61.35
CA PRO A 349 7.58 19.33 61.92
C PRO A 349 7.00 18.62 63.15
N VAL A 350 7.07 17.30 63.18
CA VAL A 350 6.79 16.52 64.39
C VAL A 350 7.82 16.92 65.44
N VAL A 351 7.36 17.55 66.52
CA VAL A 351 8.16 17.80 67.72
C VAL A 351 8.45 16.43 68.36
N PRO A 352 9.73 16.07 68.61
CA PRO A 352 10.08 14.78 69.17
C PRO A 352 9.63 14.68 70.63
N THR A 353 8.82 13.66 70.95
CA THR A 353 8.51 13.23 72.31
C THR A 353 9.80 12.79 73.03
N PRO A 354 10.03 13.21 74.29
CA PRO A 354 11.21 12.82 75.04
C PRO A 354 11.20 11.30 75.36
N PRO A 355 12.38 10.66 75.44
CA PRO A 355 12.49 9.22 75.64
C PRO A 355 12.06 8.82 77.06
N VAL A 356 11.07 7.92 77.14
CA VAL A 356 10.77 7.18 78.36
C VAL A 356 11.90 6.19 78.59
N SER A 357 12.68 6.45 79.65
CA SER A 357 13.79 5.61 80.08
C SER A 357 13.29 4.19 80.42
N ALA A 358 13.90 3.19 79.80
CA ALA A 358 13.63 1.78 80.04
C ALA A 358 14.04 1.40 81.47
N ALA A 359 13.08 0.90 82.26
CA ALA A 359 13.40 0.16 83.48
C ALA A 359 13.81 -1.26 83.08
N SER A 360 15.12 -1.52 83.19
CA SER A 360 15.75 -2.82 83.01
C SER A 360 15.20 -3.88 83.98
N ALA A 361 15.15 -5.11 83.51
CA ALA A 361 14.99 -6.32 84.29
C ALA A 361 16.00 -7.37 83.78
N PRO A 362 16.40 -8.42 84.54
CA PRO A 362 16.38 -8.55 86.00
C PRO A 362 17.58 -9.35 86.63
N ARG A 363 17.54 -9.40 87.98
CA ARG A 363 18.06 -10.40 88.95
C ARG A 363 19.45 -10.23 89.58
N ARG A 364 19.44 -10.05 90.92
CA ARG A 364 19.67 -11.15 91.85
C ARG A 364 18.72 -11.10 93.04
#